data_AF-A0AAW0G8V4-F1
#
_entry.id   AF-A0AAW0G8V4-F1
#
_cell.length_a   1.000
_cell.length_b   1.000
_cell.length_c   1.000
_cell.angle_alpha   90.00
_cell.angle_beta   90.00
_cell.angle_gamma   90.00
#
_symmetry.space_group_name_H-M   'P 1'
#
loop_
_entity.id
_entity.type
_entity.pdbx_description
1 polymer ?
#
loop_
_entity_poly.entity_id
_entity_poly.type
_entity_poly.pdbx_seq_one_letter_code
_entity_poly.pdbx_strand_id
1 'polypeptide(L)' 'MRVIVFKKLIPITDKLGDDLAPPFLQTLRCHALLWDLGIQHGDISDTNLMMDPDSDKGILNDFDLATCC' A
#
# COMPACT_ATOMS: atom_id res chain seq x y z
N MET A 1 8.59 -2.93 27.72
CA MET A 1 8.20 -2.24 26.48
C MET A 1 9.01 -2.84 25.34
N ARG A 2 8.37 -3.41 24.31
CA ARG A 2 9.06 -3.86 23.09
C ARG A 2 8.82 -2.81 22.02
N VAL A 3 9.87 -2.36 21.36
CA VAL A 3 9.78 -1.44 20.22
C VAL A 3 10.06 -2.25 18.96
N ILE A 4 9.15 -2.22 18.01
CA ILE A 4 9.34 -2.79 16.68
C ILE A 4 9.69 -1.62 15.76
N VAL A 5 10.80 -1.74 15.04
CA VAL A 5 11.27 -0.70 14.11
C VAL A 5 10.89 -1.13 12.71
N PHE A 6 10.13 -0.28 12.02
CA PHE A 6 9.74 -0.47 10.63
C PHE A 6 10.49 0.53 9.75
N LYS A 7 10.70 0.15 8.48
CA LYS A 7 11.17 1.09 7.46
C LYS A 7 10.11 2.16 7.25
N LYS A 8 10.54 3.43 7.18
CA LYS A 8 9.65 4.54 6.85
C LYS A 8 9.26 4.47 5.37
N LEU A 9 7.97 4.43 5.10
CA LEU A 9 7.39 4.59 3.77
C LEU A 9 6.89 6.03 3.60
N ILE A 10 6.69 6.45 2.36
CA ILE A 10 6.07 7.75 2.05
C ILE A 10 4.73 7.53 1.35
N PRO A 11 3.74 8.43 1.54
CA PRO A 11 2.50 8.39 0.80
C PRO A 11 2.77 8.48 -0.69
N ILE A 12 2.00 7.73 -1.48
CA ILE A 12 2.16 7.78 -2.93
C ILE A 12 1.86 9.18 -3.50
N THR A 13 1.01 9.95 -2.83
CA THR A 13 0.66 11.34 -3.20
C THR A 13 1.84 12.30 -3.17
N ASP A 14 2.96 11.94 -2.53
CA ASP A 14 4.18 12.75 -2.53
C ASP A 14 4.91 12.72 -3.90
N LYS A 15 4.52 11.79 -4.79
CA LYS A 15 4.95 11.78 -6.20
C LYS A 15 4.11 12.73 -7.04
N LEU A 16 4.76 13.42 -7.98
CA LEU A 16 4.11 14.34 -8.91
C LEU A 16 4.10 13.76 -10.34
N GLY A 17 2.96 13.85 -11.02
CA GLY A 17 2.86 13.56 -12.45
C GLY A 17 3.06 12.08 -12.82
N ASP A 18 3.77 11.82 -13.91
CA ASP A 18 3.91 10.48 -14.51
C ASP A 18 4.61 9.47 -13.59
N ASP A 19 5.40 9.94 -12.63
CA ASP A 19 6.10 9.10 -11.66
C ASP A 19 5.15 8.48 -10.61
N LEU A 20 3.89 8.95 -10.53
CA LEU A 20 2.83 8.41 -9.66
C LEU A 20 2.26 7.09 -10.19
N ALA A 21 2.16 6.96 -11.51
CA ALA A 21 1.41 5.87 -12.14
C ALA A 21 2.01 4.47 -11.86
N PRO A 22 3.34 4.25 -11.90
CA PRO A 22 3.91 2.93 -11.63
C PRO A 22 3.64 2.41 -10.20
N PRO A 23 3.95 3.14 -9.11
CA PRO A 23 3.68 2.65 -7.76
C PRO A 23 2.17 2.52 -7.49
N PHE A 24 1.33 3.38 -8.07
CA PHE A 24 -0.12 3.34 -7.85
C PHE A 24 -0.72 2.08 -8.48
N LEU A 25 -0.29 1.74 -9.69
CA LEU A 25 -0.73 0.52 -10.33
C LEU A 25 -0.29 -0.74 -9.57
N GLN A 26 0.86 -0.69 -8.89
CA GLN A 26 1.32 -1.81 -8.06
C GLN A 26 0.43 -2.02 -6.83
N THR A 27 0.02 -0.94 -6.14
CA THR A 27 -0.90 -1.06 -4.99
C THR A 27 -2.27 -1.57 -5.42
N LEU A 28 -2.81 -1.09 -6.54
CA LEU A 28 -4.06 -1.60 -7.10
C LEU A 28 -3.99 -3.07 -7.50
N ARG A 29 -2.89 -3.51 -8.11
CA ARG A 29 -2.66 -4.93 -8.44
C ARG A 29 -2.58 -5.79 -7.19
N CYS A 30 -1.92 -5.30 -6.13
CA CYS A 30 -1.86 -5.98 -4.84
C CYS A 30 -3.27 -6.14 -4.25
N HIS A 31 -4.07 -5.07 -4.24
CA HIS A 31 -5.45 -5.12 -3.78
C HIS A 31 -6.29 -6.13 -4.58
N ALA A 32 -6.20 -6.12 -5.92
CA ALA A 32 -6.93 -7.07 -6.76
C ALA A 32 -6.55 -8.52 -6.47
N LEU A 33 -5.25 -8.82 -6.32
CA LEU A 33 -4.78 -10.16 -5.97
C LEU A 33 -5.28 -10.60 -4.59
N LEU A 34 -5.27 -9.70 -3.59
CA LEU A 34 -5.83 -9.99 -2.28
C LEU A 34 -7.33 -10.31 -2.36
N TRP A 35 -8.06 -9.53 -3.15
CA TRP A 35 -9.48 -9.75 -3.37
C TRP A 35 -9.76 -11.13 -3.98
N ASP A 36 -9.00 -11.53 -4.99
CA ASP A 36 -9.10 -12.85 -5.63
C ASP A 36 -8.77 -14.00 -4.64
N LEU A 37 -7.95 -13.72 -3.63
CA LEU A 37 -7.63 -14.63 -2.53
C LEU A 37 -8.67 -14.61 -1.39
N GLY A 38 -9.76 -13.84 -1.54
CA GLY A 38 -10.80 -13.69 -0.52
C GLY A 38 -10.44 -12.72 0.61
N ILE A 39 -9.36 -11.95 0.48
CA ILE A 39 -8.93 -10.95 1.46
C ILE A 39 -9.40 -9.57 1.02
N GLN A 40 -10.37 -9.01 1.74
CA GLN A 40 -10.83 -7.64 1.54
C GLN A 40 -10.10 -6.72 2.50
N HIS A 41 -9.37 -5.71 1.98
CA HIS A 41 -8.56 -4.81 2.83
C HIS A 41 -9.39 -3.95 3.78
N GLY A 42 -10.59 -3.51 3.36
CA GLY A 42 -11.52 -2.76 4.21
C GLY A 42 -11.18 -1.28 4.43
N ASP A 43 -10.01 -0.79 4.01
CA ASP A 43 -9.56 0.59 4.24
C ASP A 43 -8.64 1.11 3.11
N ILE A 44 -9.17 1.16 1.89
CA ILE A 44 -8.43 1.74 0.77
C ILE A 44 -8.55 3.27 0.82
N SER A 45 -7.44 3.93 1.11
CA SER A 45 -7.30 5.38 1.23
C SER A 45 -5.91 5.84 0.80
N ASP A 46 -5.75 7.12 0.43
CA ASP A 46 -4.47 7.68 -0.02
C ASP A 46 -3.33 7.50 0.99
N THR A 47 -3.66 7.44 2.29
CA THR A 47 -2.69 7.22 3.38
C THR A 47 -2.23 5.77 3.52
N ASN A 48 -2.96 4.82 2.93
CA ASN A 48 -2.64 3.39 2.92
C ASN A 48 -2.01 2.95 1.59
N LEU A 49 -2.03 3.82 0.59
CA LEU A 49 -1.26 3.67 -0.65
C LEU A 49 0.11 4.31 -0.45
N MET A 50 1.07 3.47 -0.09
CA MET A 50 2.43 3.90 0.25
C MET A 50 3.40 3.56 -0.87
N MET A 51 4.60 4.11 -0.77
CA MET A 51 5.72 3.69 -1.60
C MET A 51 7.00 3.58 -0.79
N ASP A 52 7.86 2.67 -1.24
CA ASP A 52 9.23 2.59 -0.76
C ASP A 52 10.09 3.61 -1.51
N PRO A 53 10.67 4.62 -0.81
CA PRO A 53 11.51 5.64 -1.46
C PRO A 53 12.82 5.10 -2.03
N ASP A 54 13.32 3.95 -1.56
CA ASP A 54 14.57 3.36 -2.05
C ASP A 54 14.36 2.51 -3.30
N SER A 55 13.19 1.88 -3.44
CA SER A 55 12.90 0.94 -4.52
C SER A 55 11.82 1.40 -5.50
N ASP A 56 11.16 2.52 -5.22
CA ASP A 56 10.05 3.10 -5.99
C ASP A 56 8.85 2.16 -6.19
N LYS A 57 8.70 1.20 -5.27
CA LYS A 57 7.61 0.21 -5.30
C LYS A 57 6.40 0.70 -4.54
N GLY A 58 5.22 0.49 -5.10
CA GLY A 58 3.95 0.70 -4.41
C GLY A 58 3.71 -0.37 -3.37
N ILE A 59 3.32 0.04 -2.17
CA ILE A 59 3.04 -0.81 -1.02
C ILE A 59 1.64 -0.48 -0.53
N LEU A 60 0.78 -1.49 -0.43
CA LEU A 60 -0.51 -1.38 0.24
C LEU A 60 -0.30 -1.68 1.73
N ASN A 61 -0.65 -0.73 2.59
CA ASN A 61 -0.41 -0.78 4.04
C ASN A 61 -1.72 -0.77 4.84
N ASP A 62 -1.63 -1.15 6.11
CA ASP A 62 -2.69 -1.04 7.12
C ASP A 62 -3.88 -2.01 6.90
N PHE A 63 -3.67 -3.26 7.32
CA PHE A 63 -4.64 -4.34 7.17
C PHE A 63 -5.52 -4.54 8.42
N ASP A 64 -5.57 -3.57 9.34
CA ASP A 64 -6.28 -3.71 10.61
C ASP A 64 -7.81 -3.89 10.43
N LEU A 65 -8.36 -3.41 9.30
CA LEU A 65 -9.76 -3.61 8.91
C LEU A 65 -9.97 -4.74 7.90
N ALA A 66 -8.94 -5.52 7.60
CA ALA A 66 -9.03 -6.56 6.59
C ALA A 66 -9.88 -7.76 7.06
N THR A 67 -10.65 -8.34 6.14
CA THR A 67 -11.51 -9.49 6.40
C THR A 67 -11.27 -10.60 5.38
N CYS A 68 -11.41 -11.85 5.82
CA CYS A 68 -11.41 -13.01 4.94
C CYS A 68 -12.86 -13.42 4.63
N CYS A 69 -13.15 -13.62 3.36
CA CYS A 69 -14.48 -13.98 2.85
C CYS A 69 -14.51 -15.42 2.36
#